data_AF-A0A928V5J4-F1
#
_entry.id   AF-A0A928V5J4-F1
#
_cell.length_a   1.000
_cell.length_b   1.000
_cell.length_c   1.000
_cell.angle_alpha   90.00
_cell.angle_beta   90.00
_cell.angle_gamma   90.00
#
_symmetry.space_group_name_H-M   'P 1'
#
loop_
_entity.id
_entity.type
_entity.pdbx_description
1 polymer ?
#
loop_
_entity_poly.entity_id
_entity_poly.type
_entity_poly.pdbx_seq_one_letter_code
_entity_poly.pdbx_strand_id
1 'polypeptide(L)'
;MLNPFSVSLPAATKRRFSATFHITRQISFSVQLILGAVASLALLLSIFSRNVTPQATTNPLMSFGVSVGVAGILVLCFRLYLSFRYRRLDKQLQSPNRELHPTKESVAQLLGTGAIVSLVGLLLAFSASEITIAVVAAKAVSLPPGVAVYTATNFIRPLDIFVVLANVNLIGAHLVGSITSLGLLNWLEQP
;
A
#
# COMPACT_ATOMS: atom_id res chain seq x y z
N MET A 1 -1.84 -0.53 -54.40
CA MET A 1 -1.73 -1.46 -53.25
C MET A 1 -2.09 -0.69 -51.99
N LEU A 2 -3.25 -0.97 -51.40
CA LEU A 2 -3.76 -0.31 -50.20
C LEU A 2 -3.20 -1.02 -48.96
N ASN A 3 -2.64 -0.27 -48.03
CA ASN A 3 -2.01 -0.80 -46.81
C ASN A 3 -3.11 -1.22 -45.80
N PRO A 4 -3.24 -2.51 -45.42
CA PRO A 4 -4.38 -2.99 -44.63
C PRO A 4 -4.29 -2.74 -43.11
N PHE A 5 -3.33 -1.94 -42.62
CA PHE A 5 -3.10 -1.75 -41.17
C PHE A 5 -3.52 -0.39 -40.60
N SER A 6 -4.30 0.43 -41.30
CA SER A 6 -4.91 1.62 -40.71
C SER A 6 -6.29 1.32 -40.10
N VAL A 7 -6.36 0.38 -39.16
CA VAL A 7 -7.54 0.25 -38.29
C VAL A 7 -7.43 1.32 -37.21
N SER A 8 -7.70 2.57 -37.59
CA SER A 8 -7.91 3.65 -36.63
C SER A 8 -9.21 3.36 -35.88
N LEU A 9 -9.08 2.84 -34.65
CA LEU A 9 -10.23 2.59 -33.78
C LEU A 9 -11.07 3.88 -33.60
N PRO A 10 -12.41 3.80 -33.65
CA PRO A 10 -13.29 4.97 -33.59
C PRO A 10 -13.02 5.83 -32.36
N ALA A 11 -12.95 7.15 -32.53
CA ALA A 11 -12.68 8.13 -31.48
C ALA A 11 -13.64 8.03 -30.26
N ALA A 12 -14.81 7.40 -30.44
CA ALA A 12 -15.79 7.14 -29.39
C ALA A 12 -15.32 6.10 -28.35
N THR A 13 -14.58 5.07 -28.76
CA THR A 13 -14.06 4.03 -27.85
C THR A 13 -12.93 4.58 -26.97
N LYS A 14 -12.07 5.45 -27.52
CA LYS A 14 -11.01 6.16 -26.77
C LYS A 14 -11.56 7.05 -25.66
N ARG A 15 -12.72 7.71 -25.85
CA ARG A 15 -13.35 8.58 -24.83
C ARG A 15 -14.01 7.80 -23.68
N ARG A 16 -14.70 6.68 -23.95
CA ARG A 16 -15.26 5.82 -22.88
C ARG A 16 -14.17 5.10 -22.07
N PHE A 17 -13.06 4.72 -22.71
CA PHE A 17 -11.91 4.10 -22.04
C PHE A 17 -11.04 5.09 -21.24
N SER A 18 -10.87 6.33 -21.72
CA SER A 18 -10.15 7.38 -20.98
C SER A 18 -10.84 7.77 -19.67
N ALA A 19 -12.16 7.63 -19.58
CA ALA A 19 -12.90 7.84 -18.32
C ALA A 19 -12.57 6.74 -17.27
N THR A 20 -12.47 5.48 -17.71
CA THR A 20 -12.05 4.35 -16.86
C THR A 20 -10.67 4.57 -16.27
N PHE A 21 -9.74 5.19 -17.01
CA PHE A 21 -8.37 5.47 -16.55
C PHE A 21 -8.32 6.41 -15.34
N HIS A 22 -9.07 7.52 -15.37
CA HIS A 22 -9.13 8.46 -14.25
C HIS A 22 -9.83 7.83 -13.03
N ILE A 23 -10.86 7.03 -13.27
CA ILE A 23 -11.62 6.33 -12.22
C ILE A 23 -10.73 5.28 -11.55
N THR A 24 -10.05 4.42 -12.30
CA THR A 24 -9.14 3.39 -11.75
C THR A 24 -8.02 4.01 -10.92
N ARG A 25 -7.42 5.10 -11.40
CA ARG A 25 -6.34 5.79 -10.69
C ARG A 25 -6.85 6.49 -9.41
N GLN A 26 -8.08 7.00 -9.41
CA GLN A 26 -8.68 7.63 -8.24
C GLN A 26 -9.12 6.60 -7.21
N ILE A 27 -9.73 5.50 -7.63
CA ILE A 27 -10.12 4.39 -6.77
C ILE A 27 -8.89 3.78 -6.09
N SER A 28 -7.85 3.45 -6.86
CA SER A 28 -6.60 2.89 -6.33
C SER A 28 -5.95 3.79 -5.29
N PHE A 29 -5.90 5.10 -5.55
CA PHE A 29 -5.41 6.09 -4.59
C PHE A 29 -6.25 6.12 -3.31
N SER A 30 -7.58 6.16 -3.44
CA SER A 30 -8.48 6.18 -2.28
C SER A 30 -8.37 4.90 -1.45
N VAL A 31 -8.27 3.73 -2.09
CA VAL A 31 -8.09 2.44 -1.41
C VAL A 31 -6.77 2.40 -0.67
N GLN A 32 -5.66 2.80 -1.30
CA GLN A 32 -4.35 2.90 -0.63
C GLN A 32 -4.39 3.85 0.56
N LEU A 33 -5.07 4.99 0.41
CA LEU A 33 -5.18 5.99 1.47
C LEU A 33 -5.98 5.45 2.67
N ILE A 34 -7.11 4.79 2.43
CA ILE A 34 -7.94 4.20 3.48
C ILE A 34 -7.18 3.10 4.20
N LEU A 35 -6.61 2.14 3.47
CA LEU A 35 -5.83 1.04 4.05
C LEU A 35 -4.61 1.57 4.82
N GLY A 36 -3.90 2.55 4.26
CA GLY A 36 -2.78 3.21 4.91
C GLY A 36 -3.17 3.97 6.18
N ALA A 37 -4.32 4.62 6.19
CA ALA A 37 -4.85 5.31 7.37
C ALA A 37 -5.22 4.33 8.48
N VAL A 38 -5.91 3.23 8.15
CA VAL A 38 -6.23 2.15 9.10
C VAL A 38 -4.96 1.54 9.67
N ALA A 39 -3.96 1.25 8.83
CA ALA A 39 -2.69 0.72 9.27
C ALA A 39 -1.93 1.66 10.20
N SER A 40 -1.89 2.95 9.85
CA SER A 40 -1.23 3.99 10.64
C SER A 40 -1.90 4.15 12.01
N LEU A 41 -3.24 4.19 12.04
CA LEU A 41 -4.00 4.28 13.29
C LEU A 41 -3.75 3.05 14.17
N ALA A 42 -3.79 1.85 13.59
CA ALA A 42 -3.55 0.61 14.32
C ALA A 42 -2.12 0.55 14.91
N LEU A 43 -1.09 0.95 14.16
CA LEU A 43 0.28 1.02 14.68
C LEU A 43 0.44 2.09 15.75
N LEU A 44 -0.17 3.28 15.58
CA LEU A 44 -0.14 4.34 16.59
C LEU A 44 -0.76 3.88 17.91
N LEU A 45 -1.93 3.23 17.86
CA LEU A 45 -2.57 2.65 19.05
C LEU A 45 -1.68 1.60 19.72
N SER A 46 -1.03 0.74 18.93
CA SER A 46 -0.10 -0.27 19.47
C SER A 46 1.11 0.36 20.15
N ILE A 47 1.74 1.35 19.53
CA ILE A 47 2.93 2.04 20.06
C ILE A 47 2.57 2.82 21.33
N PHE A 48 1.49 3.62 21.29
CA PHE A 48 1.08 4.43 22.43
C PHE A 48 0.73 3.56 23.65
N SER A 49 -0.03 2.49 23.44
CA SER A 49 -0.44 1.57 24.52
C SER A 49 0.75 0.91 25.22
N ARG A 50 1.82 0.57 24.47
CA ARG A 50 3.05 -0.02 25.03
C ARG A 50 3.82 0.95 25.92
N ASN A 51 3.86 2.23 25.56
CA ASN A 51 4.59 3.25 26.33
C ASN A 51 3.90 3.61 27.66
N VAL A 52 2.57 3.44 27.75
CA VAL A 52 1.78 3.78 28.95
C VAL A 52 1.73 2.63 29.97
N THR A 53 2.10 1.41 29.60
CA THR A 53 2.00 0.22 30.46
C THR A 53 3.39 -0.34 30.80
N PRO A 54 4.03 0.07 31.92
CA PRO A 54 5.45 -0.25 32.21
C PRO A 54 5.72 -1.74 32.51
N GLN A 55 4.68 -2.53 32.82
CA GLN A 55 4.83 -3.92 33.28
C GLN A 55 5.02 -4.94 32.15
N ALA A 56 5.01 -4.51 30.89
CA ALA A 56 4.81 -5.41 29.75
C ALA A 56 6.16 -5.79 29.10
N THR A 57 6.66 -7.00 29.37
CA THR A 57 7.80 -7.57 28.63
C THR A 57 7.45 -7.59 27.14
N THR A 58 8.16 -6.79 26.34
CA THR A 58 7.85 -6.64 24.91
C THR A 58 8.65 -7.68 24.14
N ASN A 59 7.98 -8.55 23.38
CA ASN A 59 8.66 -9.57 22.58
C ASN A 59 9.51 -8.87 21.50
N PRO A 60 10.83 -9.15 21.39
CA PRO A 60 11.69 -8.52 20.40
C PRO A 60 11.21 -8.67 18.95
N LEU A 61 10.67 -9.84 18.58
CA LEU A 61 10.10 -10.08 17.25
C LEU A 61 8.87 -9.20 16.99
N MET A 62 8.09 -8.93 18.04
CA MET A 62 6.95 -8.02 17.96
C MET A 62 7.40 -6.57 17.73
N SER A 63 8.45 -6.13 18.41
CA SER A 63 9.05 -4.80 18.21
C SER A 63 9.68 -4.67 16.82
N PHE A 64 10.28 -5.75 16.31
CA PHE A 64 10.76 -5.82 14.94
C PHE A 64 9.60 -5.65 13.94
N GLY A 65 8.50 -6.40 14.12
CA GLY A 65 7.31 -6.26 13.29
C GLY A 65 6.71 -4.85 13.27
N VAL A 66 6.70 -4.15 14.43
CA VAL A 66 6.30 -2.74 14.52
C VAL A 66 7.25 -1.85 13.70
N SER A 67 8.56 -2.04 13.86
CA SER A 67 9.58 -1.22 13.18
C SER A 67 9.51 -1.37 11.66
N VAL A 68 9.35 -2.61 11.18
CA VAL A 68 9.16 -2.90 9.75
C VAL A 68 7.82 -2.35 9.24
N GLY A 69 6.75 -2.43 10.04
CA GLY A 69 5.46 -1.81 9.71
C GLY A 69 5.55 -0.29 9.55
N VAL A 70 6.30 0.40 10.43
CA VAL A 70 6.60 1.84 10.29
C VAL A 70 7.34 2.13 8.99
N ALA A 71 8.36 1.33 8.65
CA ALA A 71 9.04 1.45 7.35
C ALA A 71 8.05 1.25 6.18
N GLY A 72 7.14 0.28 6.29
CA GLY A 72 6.07 0.04 5.31
C GLY A 72 5.13 1.24 5.12
N ILE A 73 4.79 1.97 6.19
CA ILE A 73 4.04 3.22 6.12
C ILE A 73 4.85 4.29 5.39
N LEU A 74 6.13 4.47 5.72
CA LEU A 74 6.99 5.47 5.06
C LEU A 74 7.09 5.22 3.55
N VAL A 75 7.24 3.95 3.15
CA VAL A 75 7.23 3.54 1.74
C VAL A 75 5.87 3.85 1.09
N LEU A 76 4.75 3.62 1.78
CA LEU A 76 3.42 3.97 1.28
C LEU A 76 3.25 5.48 1.12
N CYS A 77 3.70 6.28 2.10
CA CYS A 77 3.69 7.74 2.02
C CYS A 77 4.52 8.24 0.83
N PHE A 78 5.71 7.67 0.62
CA PHE A 78 6.54 7.99 -0.54
C PHE A 78 5.81 7.65 -1.86
N ARG A 79 5.13 6.50 -1.93
CA ARG A 79 4.32 6.10 -3.09
C ARG A 79 3.17 7.06 -3.39
N LEU A 80 2.46 7.51 -2.35
CA LEU A 80 1.36 8.47 -2.45
C LEU A 80 1.89 9.86 -2.85
N TYR A 81 3.03 10.28 -2.29
CA TYR A 81 3.71 11.52 -2.66
C TYR A 81 4.09 11.53 -4.13
N LEU A 82 4.69 10.45 -4.63
CA LEU A 82 5.04 10.30 -6.05
C LEU A 82 3.78 10.42 -6.93
N SER A 83 2.66 9.79 -6.52
CA SER A 83 1.40 9.93 -7.26
C SER A 83 0.88 11.37 -7.29
N PHE A 84 1.02 12.12 -6.19
CA PHE A 84 0.53 13.49 -6.07
C PHE A 84 1.41 14.52 -6.78
N ARG A 85 2.74 14.42 -6.64
CA ARG A 85 3.72 15.33 -7.25
C ARG A 85 3.54 15.41 -8.76
N TYR A 86 3.36 14.28 -9.41
CA TYR A 86 3.23 14.23 -10.87
C TYR A 86 1.81 14.59 -11.36
N ARG A 87 0.75 14.47 -10.54
CA ARG A 87 -0.57 15.06 -10.87
C ARG A 87 -0.52 16.59 -10.90
N ARG A 88 0.29 17.20 -10.01
CA ARG A 88 0.47 18.66 -10.00
C ARG A 88 1.21 19.15 -11.24
N LEU A 89 2.21 18.41 -11.70
CA LEU A 89 2.90 18.68 -12.96
C LEU A 89 1.90 18.60 -14.12
N ASP A 90 1.16 17.50 -14.26
CA ASP A 90 0.14 17.32 -15.33
C ASP A 90 -0.91 18.46 -15.40
N LYS A 91 -1.38 18.96 -14.26
CA LYS A 91 -2.30 20.11 -14.21
C LYS A 91 -1.67 21.44 -14.70
N GLN A 92 -0.36 21.60 -14.59
CA GLN A 92 0.35 22.76 -15.14
C GLN A 92 0.58 22.63 -16.65
N LEU A 93 0.52 21.40 -17.19
CA LEU A 93 0.73 21.07 -18.60
C LEU A 93 -0.57 21.02 -19.42
N GLN A 94 -1.75 21.04 -18.76
CA GLN A 94 -3.06 21.32 -19.39
C GLN A 94 -3.25 22.79 -19.80
N SER A 95 -2.23 23.62 -19.55
CA SER A 95 -2.00 24.89 -20.24
C SER A 95 -1.97 24.66 -21.76
N PRO A 96 -2.52 25.56 -22.60
CA PRO A 96 -2.67 25.38 -24.05
C PRO A 96 -1.39 25.12 -24.87
N ASN A 97 -0.22 25.07 -24.21
CA ASN A 97 1.07 24.82 -24.83
C ASN A 97 1.39 23.32 -24.96
N ARG A 98 1.38 22.82 -26.20
CA ARG A 98 1.53 21.40 -26.54
C ARG A 98 2.92 20.81 -26.25
N GLU A 99 3.94 21.66 -26.08
CA GLU A 99 5.32 21.26 -25.72
C GLU A 99 5.48 20.86 -24.26
N LEU A 100 4.48 21.17 -23.42
CA LEU A 100 4.48 20.83 -22.01
C LEU A 100 3.90 19.44 -21.73
N HIS A 101 3.34 18.73 -22.71
CA HIS A 101 2.74 17.42 -22.45
C HIS A 101 3.78 16.39 -21.94
N PRO A 102 3.49 15.65 -20.86
CA PRO A 102 4.43 14.66 -20.33
C PRO A 102 4.69 13.57 -21.37
N THR A 103 5.96 13.34 -21.69
CA THR A 103 6.40 12.31 -22.64
C THR A 103 6.00 10.93 -22.13
N LYS A 104 5.60 10.02 -23.02
CA LYS A 104 5.27 8.62 -22.67
C LYS A 104 6.35 7.97 -21.79
N GLU A 105 7.62 8.26 -22.07
CA GLU A 105 8.77 7.78 -21.29
C GLU A 105 8.73 8.25 -19.82
N SER A 106 8.39 9.53 -19.57
CA SER A 106 8.27 10.06 -18.21
C SER A 106 7.15 9.37 -17.41
N VAL A 107 6.05 9.02 -18.08
CA VAL A 107 4.93 8.28 -17.49
C VAL A 107 5.33 6.83 -17.21
N ALA A 108 6.04 6.18 -18.14
CA ALA A 108 6.56 4.83 -17.95
C ALA A 108 7.52 4.74 -16.76
N GLN A 109 8.50 5.66 -16.67
CA GLN A 109 9.43 5.71 -15.54
C GLN A 109 8.73 5.92 -14.20
N LEU A 110 7.71 6.78 -14.17
CA LEU A 110 6.90 7.02 -12.97
C LEU A 110 6.16 5.77 -12.52
N LEU A 111 5.49 5.09 -13.45
CA LEU A 111 4.75 3.87 -13.14
C LEU A 111 5.70 2.73 -12.76
N GLY A 112 6.85 2.61 -13.41
CA GLY A 112 7.91 1.66 -13.06
C GLY A 112 8.45 1.88 -11.65
N THR A 113 8.81 3.12 -11.32
CA THR A 113 9.25 3.50 -9.97
C THR A 113 8.15 3.21 -8.95
N GLY A 114 6.90 3.57 -9.28
CA GLY A 114 5.75 3.28 -8.44
C GLY A 114 5.52 1.79 -8.18
N ALA A 115 5.75 0.94 -9.20
CA ALA A 115 5.65 -0.51 -9.07
C ALA A 115 6.74 -1.06 -8.15
N ILE A 116 8.01 -0.65 -8.34
CA ILE A 116 9.14 -1.08 -7.51
C ILE A 116 8.92 -0.70 -6.05
N VAL A 117 8.54 0.56 -5.78
CA VAL A 117 8.25 1.06 -4.43
C VAL A 117 7.13 0.24 -3.77
N SER A 118 6.05 -0.02 -4.50
CA SER A 118 4.93 -0.83 -3.99
C SER A 118 5.33 -2.29 -3.74
N LEU A 119 6.17 -2.90 -4.58
CA LEU A 119 6.68 -4.27 -4.35
C LEU A 119 7.60 -4.35 -3.13
N VAL A 120 8.49 -3.38 -2.94
CA VAL A 120 9.34 -3.31 -1.74
C VAL A 120 8.48 -3.16 -0.49
N GLY A 121 7.49 -2.27 -0.51
CA GLY A 121 6.55 -2.09 0.60
C GLY A 121 5.74 -3.36 0.89
N LEU A 122 5.32 -4.08 -0.16
CA LEU A 122 4.61 -5.35 -0.04
C LEU A 122 5.46 -6.42 0.65
N LEU A 123 6.74 -6.57 0.25
CA LEU A 123 7.65 -7.54 0.86
C LEU A 123 7.87 -7.24 2.34
N LEU A 124 8.13 -5.98 2.69
CA LEU A 124 8.29 -5.55 4.08
C LEU A 124 7.04 -5.86 4.91
N ALA A 125 5.87 -5.47 4.41
CA ALA A 125 4.60 -5.67 5.11
C ALA A 125 4.25 -7.16 5.27
N PHE A 126 4.51 -7.96 4.23
CA PHE A 126 4.30 -9.40 4.25
C PHE A 126 5.19 -10.09 5.30
N SER A 127 6.50 -9.83 5.28
CA SER A 127 7.42 -10.40 6.27
C SER A 127 7.07 -9.96 7.70
N ALA A 128 6.71 -8.69 7.92
CA ALA A 128 6.28 -8.21 9.22
C ALA A 128 4.98 -8.90 9.69
N SER A 129 4.03 -9.11 8.78
CA SER A 129 2.77 -9.81 9.06
C SER A 129 3.04 -11.22 9.57
N GLU A 130 3.79 -12.03 8.82
CA GLU A 130 4.09 -13.42 9.20
C GLU A 130 4.77 -13.52 10.57
N ILE A 131 5.77 -12.66 10.83
CA ILE A 131 6.47 -12.62 12.13
C ILE A 131 5.48 -12.30 13.26
N THR A 132 4.63 -11.29 13.08
CA THR A 132 3.69 -10.86 14.13
C THR A 132 2.56 -11.86 14.35
N ILE A 133 2.07 -12.51 13.29
CA ILE A 133 1.07 -13.57 13.37
C ILE A 133 1.65 -14.78 14.12
N ALA A 134 2.88 -15.18 13.80
CA ALA A 134 3.55 -16.28 14.50
C ALA A 134 3.70 -16.00 16.01
N VAL A 135 4.06 -14.76 16.39
CA VAL A 135 4.14 -14.35 17.79
C VAL A 135 2.77 -14.41 18.48
N VAL A 136 1.71 -13.93 17.84
CA VAL A 136 0.35 -13.97 18.40
C VAL A 136 -0.14 -15.41 18.52
N ALA A 137 0.10 -16.25 17.51
CA ALA A 137 -0.27 -17.66 17.52
C ALA A 137 0.46 -18.43 18.63
N ALA A 138 1.77 -18.21 18.80
CA ALA A 138 2.54 -18.83 19.87
C ALA A 138 1.99 -18.47 21.25
N LYS A 139 1.61 -17.20 21.46
CA LYS A 139 0.96 -16.77 22.71
C LYS A 139 -0.40 -17.43 22.91
N ALA A 140 -1.20 -17.55 21.84
CA ALA A 140 -2.53 -18.16 21.89
C ALA A 140 -2.47 -19.65 22.26
N VAL A 141 -1.52 -20.41 21.71
CA VAL A 141 -1.35 -21.84 22.00
C VAL A 141 -0.73 -22.08 23.38
N SER A 142 0.10 -21.17 23.88
CA SER A 142 0.75 -21.30 25.18
C SER A 142 -0.15 -20.99 26.38
N LEU A 143 -1.42 -20.63 26.16
CA LEU A 143 -2.40 -20.35 27.21
C LEU A 143 -3.16 -21.64 27.59
N PRO A 144 -2.94 -22.22 28.80
CA PRO A 144 -3.64 -23.42 29.21
C PRO A 144 -5.15 -23.16 29.38
N PRO A 145 -6.04 -24.05 28.89
CA PRO A 145 -7.48 -23.92 29.10
C PRO A 145 -7.80 -23.95 30.61
N GLY A 146 -8.49 -22.93 31.11
CA GLY A 146 -8.91 -22.81 32.51
C GLY A 146 -8.12 -21.82 33.39
N VAL A 147 -6.95 -21.33 32.95
CA VAL A 147 -6.15 -20.33 33.69
C VAL A 147 -6.44 -18.88 33.26
N ALA A 148 -7.12 -18.70 32.12
CA ALA A 148 -7.48 -17.39 31.56
C ALA A 148 -8.40 -16.55 32.46
N VAL A 149 -9.06 -17.16 33.45
CA VAL A 149 -9.95 -16.48 34.41
C VAL A 149 -9.18 -15.85 35.58
N TYR A 150 -7.96 -16.32 35.89
CA TYR A 150 -7.27 -15.96 37.15
C TYR A 150 -5.98 -15.15 36.98
N THR A 151 -5.41 -15.04 35.77
CA THR A 151 -4.12 -14.38 35.57
C THR A 151 -4.18 -13.31 34.47
N ALA A 152 -4.38 -12.05 34.86
CA ALA A 152 -4.49 -10.89 33.95
C ALA A 152 -3.20 -10.56 33.15
N THR A 153 -2.06 -11.19 33.47
CA THR A 153 -0.75 -10.84 32.89
C THR A 153 -0.39 -11.58 31.60
N ASN A 154 -1.11 -12.66 31.24
CA ASN A 154 -0.78 -13.50 30.07
C ASN A 154 -1.78 -13.38 28.90
N PHE A 155 -2.74 -12.45 28.96
CA PHE A 155 -3.74 -12.30 27.90
C PHE A 155 -3.09 -11.86 26.57
N ILE A 156 -3.57 -12.39 25.44
CA ILE A 156 -3.23 -11.86 24.11
C ILE A 156 -3.57 -10.38 24.15
N ARG A 157 -2.54 -9.53 24.10
CA ARG A 157 -2.76 -8.10 24.28
C ARG A 157 -3.48 -7.61 23.03
N PRO A 158 -4.59 -6.87 23.15
CA PRO A 158 -5.27 -6.29 21.99
C PRO A 158 -4.32 -5.50 21.07
N LEU A 159 -3.29 -4.89 21.67
CA LEU A 159 -2.20 -4.19 20.99
C LEU A 159 -1.30 -5.05 20.08
N ASP A 160 -1.20 -6.37 20.28
CA ASP A 160 -0.47 -7.23 19.34
C ASP A 160 -1.28 -7.49 18.07
N ILE A 161 -2.60 -7.65 18.22
CA ILE A 161 -3.53 -7.80 17.09
C ILE A 161 -3.55 -6.53 16.24
N PHE A 162 -3.44 -5.34 16.85
CA PHE A 162 -3.35 -4.09 16.07
C PHE A 162 -2.10 -4.01 15.17
N VAL A 163 -0.97 -4.59 15.57
CA VAL A 163 0.21 -4.63 14.69
C VAL A 163 -0.03 -5.58 13.51
N VAL A 164 -0.63 -6.75 13.77
CA VAL A 164 -1.02 -7.68 12.71
C VAL A 164 -1.99 -6.99 11.73
N LEU A 165 -3.02 -6.34 12.25
CA LEU A 165 -4.00 -5.58 11.46
C LEU A 165 -3.32 -4.53 10.59
N ALA A 166 -2.35 -3.79 11.15
CA ALA A 166 -1.63 -2.78 10.40
C ALA A 166 -0.81 -3.38 9.25
N ASN A 167 -0.06 -4.44 9.52
CA ASN A 167 0.77 -5.10 8.51
C ASN A 167 -0.09 -5.70 7.39
N VAL A 168 -1.23 -6.31 7.71
CA VAL A 168 -2.18 -6.84 6.71
C VAL A 168 -2.78 -5.72 5.85
N ASN A 169 -3.14 -4.58 6.45
CA ASN A 169 -3.63 -3.43 5.68
C ASN A 169 -2.53 -2.85 4.78
N LEU A 170 -1.27 -2.83 5.23
CA LEU A 170 -0.13 -2.42 4.40
C LEU A 170 0.09 -3.37 3.22
N ILE A 171 -0.04 -4.69 3.40
CA ILE A 171 -0.01 -5.66 2.29
C ILE A 171 -1.06 -5.27 1.24
N GLY A 172 -2.30 -5.05 1.67
CA GLY A 172 -3.39 -4.65 0.77
C GLY A 172 -3.10 -3.33 0.04
N ALA A 173 -2.62 -2.31 0.76
CA ALA A 173 -2.29 -1.01 0.18
C ALA A 173 -1.20 -1.13 -0.90
N HIS A 174 -0.12 -1.83 -0.58
CA HIS A 174 1.01 -2.03 -1.49
C HIS A 174 0.65 -2.92 -2.67
N LEU A 175 -0.15 -3.97 -2.47
CA LEU A 175 -0.63 -4.83 -3.54
C LEU A 175 -1.49 -4.05 -4.55
N VAL A 176 -2.43 -3.24 -4.07
CA VAL A 176 -3.25 -2.36 -4.93
C VAL A 176 -2.36 -1.38 -5.71
N GLY A 177 -1.31 -0.85 -5.08
CA GLY A 177 -0.30 -0.01 -5.73
C GLY A 177 0.48 -0.72 -6.83
N SER A 178 0.93 -1.95 -6.60
CA SER A 178 1.63 -2.76 -7.59
C SER A 178 0.72 -3.09 -8.78
N ILE A 179 -0.48 -3.61 -8.53
CA ILE A 179 -1.46 -3.95 -9.58
C ILE A 179 -1.77 -2.73 -10.44
N THR A 180 -1.99 -1.58 -9.81
CA THR A 180 -2.30 -0.35 -10.55
C THR A 180 -1.12 0.13 -11.38
N SER A 181 0.10 0.06 -10.84
CA SER A 181 1.30 0.52 -11.56
C SER A 181 1.61 -0.37 -12.76
N LEU A 182 1.58 -1.69 -12.56
CA LEU A 182 1.82 -2.68 -13.62
C LEU A 182 0.71 -2.67 -14.67
N GLY A 183 -0.56 -2.58 -14.25
CA GLY A 183 -1.69 -2.50 -15.17
C GLY A 183 -1.63 -1.27 -16.07
N LEU A 184 -1.21 -0.12 -15.52
CA LEU A 184 -1.02 1.11 -16.28
C LEU A 184 0.21 1.06 -17.20
N LEU A 185 1.29 0.40 -16.80
CA LEU A 185 2.47 0.17 -17.65
C LEU A 185 2.12 -0.68 -18.87
N ASN A 186 1.50 -1.85 -18.63
CA ASN A 186 1.07 -2.75 -19.69
C ASN A 186 0.10 -2.06 -20.67
N TRP A 187 -0.74 -1.14 -20.17
CA TRP A 187 -1.60 -0.35 -21.03
C TRP A 187 -0.84 0.66 -21.90
N LEU A 188 0.22 1.28 -21.36
CA LEU A 188 1.04 2.26 -22.09
C LEU A 188 1.84 1.62 -23.24
N GLU A 189 2.17 0.33 -23.10
CA GLU A 189 2.92 -0.47 -24.07
C GLU A 189 2.06 -1.06 -25.20
N GLN A 190 0.72 -0.99 -25.11
CA GLN A 190 -0.17 -1.48 -26.16
C GLN A 190 -0.09 -0.59 -27.43
N PRO A 191 0.06 -1.19 -28.63
CA PRO A 191 0.25 -0.48 -29.90
C PRO A 191 -0.99 0.29 -30.40
#